data_AF-A0A842WD35-F1
#
_entry.id   AF-A0A842WD35-F1
#
_cell.length_a   1.000
_cell.length_b   1.000
_cell.length_c   1.000
_cell.angle_alpha   90.00
_cell.angle_beta   90.00
_cell.angle_gamma   90.00
#
_symmetry.space_group_name_H-M   'P 1'
#
loop_
_entity.id
_entity.type
_entity.pdbx_description
1 polymer ?
#
loop_
_entity_poly.entity_id
_entity_poly.type
_entity_poly.pdbx_seq_one_letter_code
_entity_poly.pdbx_strand_id
1 'polypeptide(L)'
;MLAIEGLKMVVGLCALSLLVFALVPEMGDLLVLAKMLAASFGASLLFVLLYPYLRGVRKGDRVQVVRGAISQFFGFTGVAMGNCRKGEELTVKLSRGREAVGVVERYEGLFTLPQVKLLYENKGDVMR
;
A
#
# COMPACT_ATOMS: atom_id res chain seq x y z
N MET A 1 5.40 -5.34 13.68
CA MET A 1 5.31 -5.73 12.25
C MET A 1 4.38 -6.93 12.02
N LEU A 2 4.60 -8.06 12.70
CA LEU A 2 3.74 -9.27 12.60
C LEU A 2 2.25 -9.03 12.87
N ALA A 3 1.90 -8.16 13.83
CA ALA A 3 0.49 -7.89 14.18
C ALA A 3 -0.31 -7.25 13.03
N ILE A 4 0.31 -6.41 12.20
CA ILE A 4 -0.38 -5.71 11.11
C ILE A 4 -0.59 -6.63 9.91
N GLU A 5 0.38 -7.50 9.61
CA GLU A 5 0.23 -8.53 8.57
C GLU A 5 -0.78 -9.60 9.00
N GLY A 6 -0.77 -10.01 10.28
CA GLY A 6 -1.79 -10.88 10.86
C GLY A 6 -3.19 -10.30 10.74
N LEU A 7 -3.38 -9.00 11.04
CA LEU A 7 -4.67 -8.33 10.90
C LEU A 7 -5.15 -8.31 9.43
N LYS A 8 -4.27 -7.99 8.48
CA LYS A 8 -4.60 -8.01 7.03
C LYS A 8 -5.05 -9.41 6.60
N MET A 9 -4.38 -10.46 7.08
CA MET A 9 -4.77 -11.85 6.80
C MET A 9 -6.14 -12.19 7.39
N VAL A 10 -6.40 -11.84 8.65
CA VAL A 10 -7.71 -12.10 9.29
C VAL A 10 -8.83 -11.36 8.56
N VAL A 11 -8.64 -10.08 8.24
CA VAL A 11 -9.63 -9.28 7.49
C VAL A 11 -9.86 -9.87 6.09
N GLY A 12 -8.80 -10.33 5.42
CA GLY A 12 -8.91 -11.02 4.12
C GLY A 12 -9.72 -12.32 4.22
N LEU A 13 -9.50 -13.13 5.25
CA LEU A 13 -10.26 -14.36 5.50
C LEU A 13 -11.73 -14.07 5.82
N CYS A 14 -12.02 -13.03 6.60
CA CYS A 14 -13.39 -12.58 6.86
C CYS A 14 -14.09 -12.08 5.59
N ALA A 15 -13.38 -11.34 4.73
CA ALA A 15 -13.93 -10.90 3.46
C ALA A 15 -14.25 -12.08 2.54
N LEU A 16 -13.37 -13.10 2.52
CA LEU A 16 -13.55 -14.30 1.73
C LEU A 16 -14.69 -15.18 2.26
N SER A 17 -14.83 -15.33 3.58
CA SER A 17 -15.95 -16.09 4.16
C SER A 17 -17.30 -15.45 3.88
N LEU A 18 -17.40 -14.11 3.91
CA LEU A 18 -18.61 -13.38 3.53
C LEU A 18 -18.98 -13.57 2.06
N LEU A 19 -17.99 -13.58 1.16
CA LEU A 19 -18.24 -13.84 -0.26
C LEU A 19 -18.69 -15.28 -0.50
N VAL A 20 -18.07 -16.25 0.19
CA VAL A 20 -18.51 -17.66 0.11
C VAL A 20 -19.93 -17.81 0.62
N PHE A 21 -20.28 -17.20 1.75
CA PHE A 21 -21.65 -17.19 2.28
C PHE A 21 -22.66 -16.61 1.28
N ALA A 22 -22.29 -15.55 0.56
CA ALA A 22 -23.14 -14.95 -0.45
C ALA A 22 -23.43 -15.87 -1.65
N LEU A 23 -22.53 -16.81 -1.96
CA LEU A 23 -22.64 -17.72 -3.10
C LEU A 23 -23.40 -19.02 -2.81
N VAL A 24 -23.68 -19.33 -1.54
CA VAL A 24 -24.44 -20.54 -1.17
C VAL A 24 -25.89 -20.40 -1.66
N PRO A 25 -26.44 -21.37 -2.41
CA PRO A 25 -27.85 -21.33 -2.83
C PRO A 25 -28.76 -21.72 -1.66
N GLU A 26 -29.58 -20.78 -1.15
CA GLU A 26 -30.67 -21.06 -0.20
C GLU A 26 -31.91 -20.24 -0.52
N MET A 27 -33.08 -20.78 -0.16
CA MET A 27 -34.41 -20.22 -0.47
C MET A 27 -34.96 -19.44 0.73
N GLY A 28 -34.79 -18.12 0.76
CA GLY A 28 -35.46 -17.24 1.73
C GLY A 28 -35.17 -15.76 1.50
N ASP A 29 -36.22 -14.92 1.38
CA ASP A 29 -36.10 -13.51 0.97
C ASP A 29 -35.22 -12.65 1.91
N LEU A 30 -35.35 -12.84 3.23
CA LEU A 30 -34.51 -12.14 4.22
C LEU A 30 -33.03 -12.56 4.12
N LEU A 31 -32.80 -13.81 3.74
CA LEU A 31 -31.48 -14.43 3.61
C LEU A 31 -30.78 -13.93 2.35
N VAL A 32 -31.52 -13.65 1.27
CA VAL A 32 -31.00 -12.97 0.07
C VAL A 32 -30.48 -11.58 0.39
N LEU A 33 -31.21 -10.79 1.19
CA LEU A 33 -30.76 -9.46 1.61
C LEU A 33 -29.44 -9.53 2.38
N ALA A 34 -29.33 -10.45 3.34
CA ALA A 34 -28.11 -10.67 4.10
C ALA A 34 -26.92 -11.09 3.21
N LYS A 35 -27.16 -11.89 2.17
CA LYS A 35 -26.12 -12.30 1.20
C LYS A 35 -25.63 -11.14 0.33
N MET A 36 -26.53 -10.28 -0.13
CA MET A 36 -26.15 -9.07 -0.89
C MET A 36 -25.32 -8.12 -0.02
N LEU A 37 -25.69 -7.98 1.26
CA LEU A 37 -24.92 -7.20 2.22
C LEU A 37 -23.54 -7.82 2.47
N ALA A 38 -23.48 -9.15 2.69
CA ALA A 38 -22.22 -9.86 2.87
C ALA A 38 -21.30 -9.74 1.65
N ALA A 39 -21.86 -9.85 0.44
CA ALA A 39 -21.11 -9.71 -0.81
C ALA A 39 -20.53 -8.29 -0.97
N SER A 40 -21.36 -7.26 -0.79
CA SER A 40 -20.92 -5.86 -0.89
C SER A 40 -19.86 -5.51 0.16
N PHE A 41 -20.02 -6.01 1.38
CA PHE A 41 -19.05 -5.79 2.46
C PHE A 41 -17.74 -6.53 2.21
N GLY A 42 -17.80 -7.81 1.81
CA GLY A 42 -16.63 -8.61 1.45
C GLY A 42 -15.85 -8.01 0.28
N ALA A 43 -16.55 -7.58 -0.78
CA ALA A 43 -15.94 -6.89 -1.90
C ALA A 43 -15.27 -5.56 -1.49
N SER A 44 -15.91 -4.78 -0.64
CA SER A 44 -15.36 -3.51 -0.13
C SER A 44 -14.09 -3.73 0.68
N LEU A 45 -14.06 -4.75 1.55
CA LEU A 45 -12.88 -5.10 2.34
C LEU A 45 -11.71 -5.55 1.45
N LEU A 46 -11.98 -6.41 0.45
CA LEU A 46 -10.97 -6.82 -0.51
C LEU A 46 -10.41 -5.63 -1.30
N PHE A 47 -11.28 -4.72 -1.72
CA PHE A 47 -10.87 -3.52 -2.45
C PHE A 47 -9.90 -2.69 -1.61
N VAL A 48 -10.19 -2.45 -0.34
CA VAL A 48 -9.30 -1.70 0.57
C VAL A 48 -7.93 -2.37 0.72
N LEU A 49 -7.88 -3.70 0.76
CA LEU A 49 -6.62 -4.45 0.88
C LEU A 49 -5.81 -4.45 -0.42
N LEU A 50 -6.47 -4.55 -1.57
CA LEU A 50 -5.83 -4.67 -2.88
C LEU A 50 -5.51 -3.32 -3.53
N TYR A 51 -6.27 -2.28 -3.22
CA TYR A 51 -6.15 -0.96 -3.85
C TYR A 51 -4.73 -0.38 -3.83
N PRO A 52 -3.97 -0.43 -2.71
CA PRO A 52 -2.59 0.09 -2.69
C PRO A 52 -1.67 -0.62 -3.68
N TYR A 53 -1.86 -1.93 -3.88
CA TYR A 53 -1.07 -2.73 -4.82
C TYR A 53 -1.46 -2.44 -6.28
N LEU A 54 -2.74 -2.18 -6.54
CA LEU A 54 -3.23 -1.84 -7.88
C LEU A 54 -2.85 -0.41 -8.29
N ARG A 55 -2.94 0.55 -7.35
CA ARG A 55 -2.60 1.96 -7.61
C ARG A 55 -1.10 2.16 -7.81
N GLY A 56 -0.28 1.50 -6.99
CA GLY A 56 1.16 1.76 -6.92
C GLY A 56 1.49 3.16 -6.40
N VAL A 57 2.74 3.60 -6.58
CA VAL A 57 3.16 4.99 -6.31
C VAL A 57 3.04 5.78 -7.61
N ARG A 58 2.44 6.97 -7.55
CA ARG A 58 2.37 7.88 -8.70
C ARG A 58 3.33 9.07 -8.54
N LYS A 59 3.70 9.66 -9.67
CA LYS A 59 4.44 10.94 -9.68
C LYS A 59 3.69 11.99 -8.87
N GLY A 60 4.39 12.65 -7.97
CA GLY A 60 3.83 13.65 -7.05
C GLY A 60 3.33 13.08 -5.73
N ASP A 61 3.23 11.76 -5.57
CA ASP A 61 2.88 11.16 -4.28
C ASP A 61 4.01 11.41 -3.27
N ARG A 62 3.62 11.68 -2.02
CA ARG A 62 4.56 11.74 -0.90
C ARG A 62 4.97 10.33 -0.52
N VAL A 63 6.25 10.12 -0.31
CA VAL A 63 6.82 8.82 0.09
C VAL A 63 7.70 8.99 1.32
N GLN A 64 7.74 7.96 2.15
CA GLN A 64 8.65 7.89 3.28
C GLN A 64 9.92 7.14 2.85
N VAL A 65 11.05 7.79 2.98
CA VAL A 65 12.36 7.27 2.60
C VAL A 65 13.04 6.71 3.84
N VAL A 66 13.35 5.41 3.78
CA VAL A 66 13.96 4.67 4.88
C VAL A 66 15.41 4.32 4.53
N ARG A 67 16.35 4.66 5.44
CA ARG A 67 17.76 4.26 5.34
C ARG A 67 18.03 3.09 6.29
N GLY A 68 18.31 1.91 5.74
CA GLY A 68 18.59 0.70 6.51
C GLY A 68 17.38 0.14 7.27
N ALA A 69 17.61 -0.80 8.18
CA ALA A 69 16.55 -1.53 8.88
C ALA A 69 15.90 -0.76 10.05
N ILE A 70 16.42 0.42 10.44
CA ILE A 70 16.18 0.99 11.78
C ILE A 70 15.21 2.20 11.78
N SER A 71 14.80 2.75 10.64
CA SER A 71 14.06 4.03 10.65
C SER A 71 12.66 3.99 10.01
N GLN A 72 11.76 3.14 10.52
CA GLN A 72 10.35 3.21 10.15
C GLN A 72 9.65 4.45 10.74
N PHE A 73 10.16 5.01 11.85
CA PHE A 73 9.57 6.15 12.55
C PHE A 73 10.26 7.51 12.26
N PHE A 74 11.53 7.51 11.85
CA PHE A 74 12.33 8.72 11.57
C PHE A 74 12.76 8.80 10.09
N GLY A 75 11.97 8.20 9.19
CA GLY A 75 12.22 8.27 7.75
C GLY A 75 12.07 9.71 7.24
N PHE A 76 12.93 10.11 6.29
CA PHE A 76 12.77 11.40 5.61
C PHE A 76 11.56 11.33 4.68
N THR A 77 10.80 12.41 4.54
CA THR A 77 9.76 12.49 3.52
C THR A 77 10.34 13.01 2.21
N GLY A 78 9.88 12.43 1.10
CA GLY A 78 10.21 12.85 -0.25
C GLY A 78 9.00 12.80 -1.17
N VAL A 79 9.18 13.25 -2.41
CA VAL A 79 8.16 13.24 -3.45
C VAL A 79 8.60 12.31 -4.58
N ALA A 80 7.72 11.41 -4.98
CA ALA A 80 7.94 10.51 -6.11
C ALA A 80 8.05 11.31 -7.42
N MET A 81 9.12 11.12 -8.17
CA MET A 81 9.33 11.83 -9.45
C MET A 81 8.78 11.06 -10.66
N GLY A 82 8.43 9.79 -10.48
CA GLY A 82 7.84 8.91 -11.49
C GLY A 82 6.74 8.02 -10.91
N ASN A 83 6.12 7.22 -11.78
CA ASN A 83 5.21 6.16 -11.37
C ASN A 83 6.02 4.88 -11.18
N CYS A 84 5.75 4.13 -10.13
CA CYS A 84 6.40 2.84 -9.90
C CYS A 84 5.53 1.89 -9.07
N ARG A 85 5.82 0.61 -9.15
CA ARG A 85 5.19 -0.46 -8.37
C ARG A 85 6.13 -1.01 -7.30
N LYS A 86 5.63 -1.95 -6.50
CA LYS A 86 6.42 -2.62 -5.45
C LYS A 86 7.63 -3.28 -6.09
N GLY A 87 8.81 -3.10 -5.51
CA GLY A 87 10.03 -3.71 -6.02
C GLY A 87 10.65 -3.01 -7.24
N GLU A 88 9.99 -1.99 -7.81
CA GLU A 88 10.57 -1.16 -8.88
C GLU A 88 11.36 0.01 -8.30
N GLU A 89 12.34 0.48 -9.08
CA GLU A 89 13.12 1.66 -8.75
C GLU A 89 12.32 2.95 -9.00
N LEU A 90 12.49 3.90 -8.09
CA LEU A 90 11.85 5.19 -8.09
C LEU A 90 12.86 6.27 -7.71
N THR A 91 12.93 7.32 -8.53
CA THR A 91 13.60 8.55 -8.16
C THR A 91 12.70 9.37 -7.24
N VAL A 92 13.23 9.77 -6.09
CA VAL A 92 12.55 10.53 -5.06
C VAL A 92 13.27 11.85 -4.85
N LYS A 93 12.53 12.95 -4.88
CA LYS A 93 13.04 14.28 -4.52
C LYS A 93 12.86 14.51 -3.03
N LEU A 94 13.97 14.69 -2.33
CA LEU A 94 14.02 15.00 -0.90
C LEU A 94 13.75 16.49 -0.66
N SER A 95 13.31 16.82 0.56
CA SER A 95 12.96 18.21 0.97
C SER A 95 14.08 19.24 0.84
N ARG A 96 15.35 18.80 0.74
CA ARG A 96 16.53 19.66 0.55
C ARG A 96 16.99 19.80 -0.91
N GLY A 97 16.13 19.47 -1.88
CA GLY A 97 16.45 19.54 -3.30
C GLY A 97 17.37 18.42 -3.82
N ARG A 98 17.77 17.49 -2.95
CA ARG A 98 18.55 16.30 -3.34
C ARG A 98 17.64 15.25 -3.98
N GLU A 99 18.18 14.52 -4.93
CA GLU A 99 17.52 13.38 -5.55
C GLU A 99 18.13 12.08 -5.04
N ALA A 100 17.29 11.10 -4.78
CA ALA A 100 17.73 9.77 -4.38
C ALA A 100 16.97 8.73 -5.18
N VAL A 101 17.64 7.62 -5.48
CA VAL A 101 17.02 6.46 -6.11
C VAL A 101 16.81 5.41 -5.04
N GLY A 102 15.61 4.86 -5.00
CA GLY A 102 15.25 3.80 -4.07
C GLY A 102 14.20 2.87 -4.64
N VAL A 103 13.96 1.77 -3.94
CA VAL A 103 12.97 0.75 -4.33
C VAL A 103 11.78 0.84 -3.40
N VAL A 104 10.56 0.75 -3.94
CA VAL A 104 9.37 0.69 -3.11
C VAL A 104 9.32 -0.65 -2.37
N GLU A 105 9.57 -0.61 -1.07
CA GLU A 105 9.60 -1.80 -0.23
C GLU A 105 8.18 -2.16 0.23
N ARG A 106 7.37 -1.16 0.62
CA ARG A 106 6.05 -1.39 1.21
C ARG A 106 5.03 -0.32 0.89
N TYR A 107 3.78 -0.78 0.75
CA TYR A 107 2.58 0.02 0.83
C TYR A 107 1.95 -0.23 2.20
N GLU A 108 2.07 0.71 3.13
CA GLU A 108 1.52 0.47 4.47
C GLU A 108 -0.01 0.51 4.49
N GLY A 109 -0.67 1.22 3.56
CA GLY A 109 -2.14 1.30 3.47
C GLY A 109 -2.66 2.41 2.57
N LEU A 110 -3.95 2.73 2.70
CA LEU A 110 -4.64 3.80 1.96
C LEU A 110 -4.29 5.21 2.48
N PHE A 111 -4.00 5.34 3.78
CA PHE A 111 -3.75 6.61 4.45
C PHE A 111 -2.30 6.80 4.91
N THR A 112 -1.47 5.77 4.77
CA THR A 112 -0.06 5.81 5.15
C THR A 112 0.81 5.96 3.90
N LEU A 113 1.94 6.63 4.07
CA LEU A 113 2.85 6.90 2.96
C LEU A 113 3.54 5.60 2.51
N PRO A 114 3.76 5.40 1.19
CA PRO A 114 4.59 4.31 0.71
C PRO A 114 6.02 4.43 1.24
N GLN A 115 6.61 3.30 1.63
CA GLN A 115 7.99 3.23 2.10
C GLN A 115 8.92 2.88 0.95
N VAL A 116 9.94 3.70 0.77
CA VAL A 116 10.99 3.55 -0.23
C VAL A 116 12.30 3.29 0.47
N LYS A 117 12.91 2.14 0.18
CA LYS A 117 14.25 1.79 0.64
C LYS A 117 15.27 2.45 -0.28
N LEU A 118 16.08 3.33 0.29
CA LEU A 118 17.05 4.09 -0.49
C LEU A 118 18.21 3.19 -0.94
N LEU A 119 18.52 3.18 -2.24
CA LEU A 119 19.66 2.45 -2.80
C LEU A 119 20.91 3.33 -2.79
N TYR A 120 20.81 4.51 -3.40
CA TYR A 120 21.88 5.50 -3.45
C TYR A 120 21.31 6.92 -3.57
N GLU A 121 22.01 7.90 -2.98
CA GLU A 121 21.71 9.30 -3.23
C GLU A 121 22.42 9.72 -4.51
N ASN A 122 21.67 10.28 -5.46
CA ASN A 122 22.29 10.96 -6.57
C ASN A 122 22.86 12.25 -5.99
N LYS A 123 24.13 12.23 -5.59
CA LYS A 123 24.91 13.44 -5.36
C LYS A 123 25.09 14.06 -6.73
N GLY A 124 24.05 14.77 -7.19
CA GLY A 124 24.20 15.69 -8.30
C GLY A 124 25.44 16.53 -8.01
N ASP A 125 26.39 16.43 -8.92
CA ASP A 125 27.58 17.26 -8.93
C ASP A 125 27.16 18.69 -8.58
N VAL A 126 27.82 19.24 -7.58
CA VAL A 126 27.89 20.68 -7.38
C VAL A 126 28.69 21.22 -8.55
N MET A 127 28.05 21.36 -9.71
CA MET A 127 28.55 22.23 -10.76
C MET A 127 27.68 23.48 -10.76
N ARG A 128 28.09 24.38 -9.87
CA ARG A 128 28.19 25.84 -10.01
C ARG A 128 27.02 26.56 -10.67
#